data_AF-A0A328FJ48-F1
#
_entry.id   AF-A0A328FJ48-F1
#
_cell.length_a   1.000
_cell.length_b   1.000
_cell.length_c   1.000
_cell.angle_alpha   90.00
_cell.angle_beta   90.00
_cell.angle_gamma   90.00
#
_symmetry.space_group_name_H-M   'P 1'
#
loop_
_entity.id
_entity.type
_entity.pdbx_description
1 polymer ?
#
loop_
_entity_poly.entity_id
_entity_poly.type
_entity_poly.pdbx_seq_one_letter_code
_entity_poly.pdbx_strand_id
1 'polypeptide(L)'
;MEIHLNLSRHCIQTAARLKLEHLIRQCLKAPEQETEEMIEALTDFLSQNDFGKLRRRIDLARKSLGNDPALLVPLDLPDDMLKPFFRMAIGPDSCLLSMPLDSPLT
;
A
#
# COMPACT_ATOMS: atom_id res chain seq x y z
N MET A 1 -3.78 0.70 -11.02
CA MET A 1 -3.48 2.02 -10.39
C MET A 1 -2.42 1.85 -9.31
N GLU A 2 -1.80 2.93 -8.84
CA GLU A 2 -0.73 2.86 -7.83
C GLU A 2 -0.97 3.82 -6.66
N ILE A 3 -0.76 3.32 -5.44
CA ILE A 3 -0.84 4.09 -4.21
C ILE A 3 0.55 4.17 -3.58
N HIS A 4 1.08 5.38 -3.52
CA HIS A 4 2.35 5.66 -2.87
C HIS A 4 2.13 6.09 -1.41
N LEU A 5 2.76 5.36 -0.50
CA LEU A 5 2.76 5.61 0.93
C LEU A 5 4.13 6.15 1.36
N ASN A 6 4.14 7.29 2.04
CA ASN A 6 5.34 7.87 2.64
C ASN A 6 5.56 7.30 4.04
N LEU A 7 6.69 6.60 4.22
CA LEU A 7 7.08 5.92 5.45
C LEU A 7 8.17 6.65 6.25
N SER A 8 8.64 7.83 5.79
CA SER A 8 9.74 8.58 6.44
C SER A 8 9.56 8.83 7.94
N ARG A 9 8.32 8.89 8.42
CA ARG A 9 7.98 9.11 9.85
C ARG A 9 6.94 8.13 10.39
N HIS A 10 6.47 7.21 9.56
CA HIS A 10 5.27 6.46 9.82
C HIS A 10 5.46 5.00 9.40
N CYS A 11 4.89 4.09 10.19
CA CYS A 11 4.71 2.72 9.70
C CYS A 11 3.66 2.68 8.59
N ILE A 12 3.62 1.60 7.82
CA ILE A 12 2.70 1.42 6.69
C ILE A 12 1.24 1.62 7.11
N GLN A 13 0.84 1.11 8.27
CA GLN A 13 -0.52 1.27 8.76
C GLN A 13 -0.90 2.75 8.92
N THR A 14 -0.05 3.53 9.57
CA THR A 14 -0.27 4.97 9.77
C THR A 14 -0.23 5.72 8.44
N ALA A 15 0.75 5.42 7.58
CA ALA A 15 0.87 6.05 6.27
C ALA A 15 -0.35 5.75 5.37
N ALA A 16 -0.86 4.52 5.39
CA ALA A 16 -2.06 4.11 4.67
C ALA A 16 -3.31 4.83 5.17
N ARG A 17 -3.48 4.98 6.50
CA ARG A 17 -4.58 5.78 7.08
C ARG A 17 -4.53 7.24 6.64
N LEU A 18 -3.36 7.86 6.71
CA LEU A 18 -3.18 9.25 6.26
C LEU A 18 -3.47 9.41 4.76
N LYS A 19 -3.05 8.44 3.93
CA LYS A 19 -3.35 8.44 2.51
C LYS A 19 -4.85 8.26 2.24
N LEU A 20 -5.52 7.38 2.99
CA LEU A 20 -6.97 7.19 2.91
C LEU A 20 -7.73 8.48 3.26
N GLU A 21 -7.39 9.13 4.38
CA GLU A 21 -8.00 10.40 4.76
C GLU A 21 -7.80 11.49 3.69
N HIS A 22 -6.62 11.52 3.06
CA HIS A 22 -6.34 12.44 1.96
C HIS A 22 -7.24 12.17 0.75
N LEU A 23 -7.37 10.91 0.33
CA LEU A 23 -8.21 10.50 -0.80
C LEU A 23 -9.69 10.82 -0.53
N ILE A 24 -10.20 10.53 0.67
CA ILE A 24 -11.59 10.87 1.04
C ILE A 24 -11.82 12.38 0.90
N ARG A 25 -10.89 13.22 1.40
CA ARG A 25 -11.00 14.68 1.26
C ARG A 25 -10.93 15.14 -0.20
N GLN A 26 -10.19 14.45 -1.06
CA GLN A 26 -10.14 14.73 -2.50
C GLN A 26 -11.47 14.36 -3.16
N CYS A 27 -11.97 13.14 -2.89
CA CYS A 27 -13.24 12.64 -3.41
C CYS A 27 -14.43 13.53 -3.05
N LEU A 28 -14.46 14.05 -1.83
CA LEU A 28 -15.52 14.99 -1.38
C LEU A 28 -15.49 16.33 -2.12
N LYS A 29 -14.34 16.74 -2.68
CA LYS A 29 -14.20 17.98 -3.46
C LYS A 29 -14.47 17.77 -4.94
N ALA A 30 -13.97 16.66 -5.47
CA ALA A 30 -14.10 16.26 -6.86
C ALA A 30 -14.23 14.73 -6.87
N PRO A 31 -15.44 14.19 -6.98
CA PRO A 31 -15.65 12.75 -7.02
C PRO A 31 -15.12 12.22 -8.35
N GLU A 32 -14.14 11.32 -8.26
CA GLU A 32 -13.51 10.64 -9.38
C GLU A 32 -13.55 9.14 -9.08
N GLN A 33 -14.03 8.34 -10.04
CA GLN A 33 -14.14 6.89 -9.91
C GLN A 33 -12.82 6.24 -9.45
N GLU A 34 -11.70 6.69 -10.01
CA GLU A 34 -10.37 6.23 -9.61
C GLU A 34 -10.06 6.50 -8.12
N THR A 35 -10.49 7.64 -7.59
CA THR A 35 -10.29 7.96 -6.18
C THR A 35 -11.15 7.07 -5.29
N GLU A 36 -12.39 6.77 -5.69
CA GLU A 36 -13.29 5.86 -4.95
C GLU A 36 -12.72 4.44 -4.87
N GLU A 37 -12.20 3.91 -5.98
CA GLU A 37 -11.54 2.59 -6.03
C GLU A 37 -10.29 2.55 -5.15
N MET A 38 -9.49 3.62 -5.13
CA MET A 38 -8.34 3.71 -4.22
C MET A 38 -8.75 3.74 -2.74
N ILE A 39 -9.88 4.40 -2.42
CA ILE A 39 -10.45 4.47 -1.06
C ILE A 39 -10.91 3.08 -0.62
N GLU A 40 -11.66 2.38 -1.45
CA GLU A 40 -12.13 1.02 -1.19
C GLU A 40 -10.93 0.09 -0.95
N ALA A 41 -9.97 0.10 -1.87
CA ALA A 41 -8.80 -0.74 -1.78
C ALA A 41 -7.95 -0.53 -0.52
N LEU A 42 -7.75 0.73 -0.11
CA LEU A 42 -7.04 1.05 1.13
C LEU A 42 -7.84 0.68 2.36
N THR A 43 -9.16 0.80 2.32
CA THR A 43 -10.05 0.41 3.43
C THR A 43 -9.99 -1.09 3.67
N ASP A 44 -10.05 -1.89 2.60
CA ASP A 44 -9.87 -3.34 2.65
C ASP A 44 -8.50 -3.73 3.17
N PHE A 45 -7.45 -3.12 2.62
CA PHE A 45 -6.09 -3.37 3.08
C PHE A 45 -5.91 -3.06 4.57
N LEU A 46 -6.47 -1.95 5.06
CA LEU A 46 -6.40 -1.56 6.47
C LEU A 46 -7.21 -2.46 7.42
N SER A 47 -8.29 -3.08 6.93
CA SER A 47 -9.18 -3.92 7.74
C SER A 47 -8.77 -5.38 7.78
N GLN A 48 -8.18 -5.90 6.69
CA GLN A 48 -7.86 -7.31 6.54
C GLN A 48 -6.44 -7.66 6.97
N ASN A 49 -5.49 -6.71 6.89
CA ASN A 49 -4.08 -7.00 7.17
C ASN A 49 -3.72 -7.04 8.65
N ASP A 50 -2.96 -8.08 9.01
CA ASP A 50 -2.16 -8.10 10.24
C ASP A 50 -0.83 -7.35 10.01
N PHE A 51 -0.81 -6.08 10.43
CA PHE A 51 0.38 -5.22 10.29
C PHE A 51 1.58 -5.68 11.12
N GLY A 52 1.37 -6.50 12.15
CA GLY A 52 2.45 -7.12 12.91
C GLY A 52 3.18 -8.18 12.08
N LYS A 53 2.43 -9.04 11.37
CA LYS A 53 2.99 -10.00 10.41
C LYS A 53 3.64 -9.30 9.22
N LEU A 54 2.97 -8.28 8.67
CA LEU A 54 3.49 -7.53 7.52
C LEU A 54 4.84 -6.90 7.84
N ARG A 55 4.97 -6.25 9.00
CA ARG A 55 6.22 -5.68 9.48
C ARG A 55 7.36 -6.70 9.54
N ARG A 56 7.11 -7.90 10.07
CA ARG A 56 8.14 -8.95 10.15
C ARG A 56 8.67 -9.36 8.78
N ARG A 57 7.79 -9.44 7.76
CA ARG A 57 8.19 -9.77 6.39
C ARG A 57 9.01 -8.66 5.75
N ILE A 58 8.64 -7.41 5.99
CA ILE A 58 9.41 -6.25 5.53
C ILE A 58 10.78 -6.21 6.16
N ASP A 59 10.87 -6.42 7.48
CA ASP A 59 12.14 -6.45 8.20
C ASP A 59 13.04 -7.58 7.67
N LEU A 60 12.47 -8.72 7.28
CA LEU A 60 13.20 -9.81 6.64
C LEU A 60 13.71 -9.42 5.24
N ALA A 61 12.85 -8.84 4.41
CA ALA A 61 13.22 -8.38 3.06
C ALA A 61 14.29 -7.28 3.08
N ARG A 62 14.22 -6.37 4.05
CA ARG A 62 15.23 -5.32 4.26
C ARG A 62 16.57 -5.88 4.73
N LYS A 63 16.59 -6.96 5.51
CA LYS A 63 17.85 -7.62 5.91
C LYS A 63 18.54 -8.34 4.75
N SER A 64 17.77 -8.85 3.78
CA SER A 64 18.34 -9.46 2.57
C SER A 64 18.87 -8.43 1.58
N LEU A 65 18.39 -7.19 1.63
CA LEU A 65 18.87 -6.11 0.79
C LEU A 65 20.05 -5.42 1.50
N GLY A 66 21.19 -5.28 0.82
CA GLY A 66 22.24 -4.38 1.28
C GLY A 66 21.73 -2.94 1.41
N ASN A 67 22.53 -2.04 1.98
CA ASN A 67 22.18 -0.65 2.25
C ASN A 67 22.03 0.25 0.99
N ASP A 68 21.45 -0.25 -0.11
CA ASP A 68 21.18 0.57 -1.30
C ASP A 68 19.85 1.32 -1.15
N PRO A 69 19.87 2.66 -0.97
CA PRO A 69 18.68 3.46 -0.76
C PRO A 69 17.84 3.67 -2.03
N ALA A 70 18.33 3.32 -3.22
CA ALA A 70 17.63 3.56 -4.48
C ALA A 70 16.73 2.40 -4.93
N LEU A 71 16.79 1.24 -4.28
CA LEU A 71 16.07 0.04 -4.70
C LEU A 71 14.70 -0.08 -4.03
N LEU A 72 13.63 -0.06 -4.83
CA LEU A 72 12.32 -0.57 -4.43
C LEU A 72 12.35 -2.10 -4.49
N VAL A 73 12.08 -2.76 -3.37
CA VAL A 73 12.08 -4.22 -3.25
C VAL A 73 10.66 -4.74 -3.36
N PRO A 74 10.31 -5.49 -4.41
CA PRO A 74 9.05 -6.24 -4.42
C PRO A 74 9.01 -7.20 -3.24
N LEU A 75 7.93 -7.18 -2.47
CA LEU A 75 7.70 -8.15 -1.42
C LEU A 75 6.89 -9.33 -1.97
N ASP A 76 7.41 -10.52 -1.75
CA ASP A 76 6.65 -11.76 -1.94
C ASP A 76 5.77 -11.98 -0.69
N LEU A 77 4.54 -11.49 -0.77
CA LEU A 77 3.52 -11.59 0.27
C LEU A 77 2.43 -12.56 -0.20
N PRO A 78 1.81 -13.30 0.72
CA PRO A 78 0.73 -14.20 0.37
C PRO A 78 -0.49 -13.36 -0.05
N ASP A 79 -1.31 -13.93 -0.95
CA ASP A 79 -2.44 -13.22 -1.56
C ASP A 79 -3.43 -12.64 -0.54
N ASP A 80 -3.60 -13.30 0.61
CA ASP A 80 -4.49 -12.84 1.68
C ASP A 80 -4.02 -11.54 2.35
N MET A 81 -2.72 -11.25 2.32
CA MET A 81 -2.15 -10.00 2.83
C MET A 81 -2.06 -8.91 1.76
N LEU A 82 -2.00 -9.29 0.49
CA LEU A 82 -1.89 -8.33 -0.61
C LEU A 82 -3.24 -7.81 -1.06
N LYS A 83 -4.32 -8.60 -0.98
CA LYS A 83 -5.64 -8.17 -1.42
C LYS A 83 -6.05 -6.83 -0.81
N PRO A 84 -6.59 -5.91 -1.61
CA PRO A 84 -6.90 -6.04 -3.05
C PRO A 84 -5.76 -5.66 -4.01
N PHE A 85 -4.56 -5.38 -3.50
CA PHE A 85 -3.36 -5.15 -4.30
C PHE A 85 -2.79 -6.46 -4.85
N PHE A 86 -2.11 -6.41 -6.00
CA PHE A 86 -1.40 -7.56 -6.57
C PHE A 86 0.12 -7.46 -6.38
N ARG A 87 0.62 -6.27 -6.03
CA ARG A 87 2.04 -6.04 -5.82
C ARG A 87 2.25 -4.99 -4.73
N MET A 88 3.24 -5.26 -3.89
CA MET A 88 3.75 -4.32 -2.92
C MET A 88 5.26 -4.21 -3.08
N ALA A 89 5.79 -2.99 -3.13
CA ALA A 89 7.22 -2.74 -3.14
C ALA A 89 7.61 -1.78 -2.03
N ILE A 90 8.74 -2.04 -1.38
CA ILE A 90 9.25 -1.24 -0.25
C ILE A 90 10.55 -0.58 -0.63
N GLY A 91 10.62 0.73 -0.41
CA GLY A 91 11.86 1.49 -0.34
C GLY A 91 12.28 1.77 1.11
N PRO A 92 13.35 2.57 1.32
CA PRO A 92 13.79 2.98 2.65
C PRO A 92 12.67 3.72 3.40
N ASP A 93 12.06 4.71 2.73
CA ASP A 93 11.07 5.63 3.28
C ASP A 93 9.75 5.62 2.51
N SER A 94 9.51 4.59 1.70
CA SER A 94 8.30 4.50 0.89
C SER A 94 7.78 3.08 0.75
N CYS A 95 6.49 2.99 0.45
CA CYS A 95 5.81 1.76 0.04
C CYS A 95 4.93 2.07 -1.16
N LEU A 96 5.05 1.27 -2.20
CA LEU A 96 4.22 1.33 -3.39
C LEU A 96 3.26 0.12 -3.37
N LEU A 97 1.97 0.40 -3.48
CA LEU A 97 0.91 -0.60 -3.59
C LEU A 97 0.31 -0.50 -4.99
N SER A 98 0.37 -1.58 -5.77
CA SER A 98 -0.20 -1.62 -7.12
C SER A 98 -1.47 -2.47 -7.13
N MET A 99 -2.53 -1.91 -7.69
CA MET A 99 -3.81 -2.59 -7.93
C MET A 99 -4.08 -2.71 -9.44
N PRO A 100 -4.87 -3.69 -9.89
CA PRO A 100 -5.21 -3.84 -11.31
C PRO A 100 -5.82 -2.53 -11.85
N LEU A 101 -5.62 -2.24 -13.14
CA LEU A 101 -6.32 -1.13 -13.81
C LEU A 101 -7.75 -1.50 -14.19
N ASP A 102 -8.10 -2.79 -14.13
CA ASP A 102 -9.40 -3.32 -14.50
C ASP A 102 -9.82 -4.38 -13.48
N SER A 103 -10.92 -4.15 -12.77
CA SER A 103 -11.84 -5.24 -12.46
C SER A 103 -13.11 -4.99 -13.25
N PRO A 104 -13.50 -5.90 -14.16
CA PRO A 104 -14.78 -5.77 -14.83
C PRO A 104 -15.87 -5.86 -13.77
N LEU A 105 -16.72 -4.84 -13.73
CA LEU A 105 -18.04 -4.89 -13.10
C LEU A 105 -18.76 -6.13 -13.63
N THR A 106 -18.85 -7.19 -12.84
CA THR A 106 -19.75 -8.33 -13.08
C THR A 106 -20.45 -8.70 -11.80
#